data_AF-A0A1H0PT50-F1
#
_entry.id   AF-A0A1H0PT50-F1
#
_cell.length_a   1.000
_cell.length_b   1.000
_cell.length_c   1.000
_cell.angle_alpha   90.00
_cell.angle_beta   90.00
_cell.angle_gamma   90.00
#
_symmetry.space_group_name_H-M   'P 1'
#
loop_
_entity.id
_entity.type
_entity.pdbx_description
1 polymer ?
#
loop_
_entity_poly.entity_id
_entity_poly.type
_entity_poly.pdbx_seq_one_letter_code
_entity_poly.pdbx_strand_id
1 'polypeptide(L)'
;MGKYFVIRTRILLNGRDGLLPLCQALGAKRGDRIATFDWNDHRHLEAYFAIPCMGAVLHTVNIRLLNEHIVYILNHAEDTFLLVDETLLPVIERISSKLHTVKGFIVMTNQESLPAASLQPVYSYERLLADENAAYEFSTDIHESAPAGMCYTSATTGNPKGVTYTHRSIYLHSLCLGLTDTFGLYRA
;
A
#
# COMPACT_ATOMS: atom_id res chain seq x y z
N MET A 1 0.10 -5.52 -27.98
CA MET A 1 1.13 -4.52 -27.60
C MET A 1 0.46 -3.14 -27.70
N GLY A 2 0.20 -2.46 -26.57
CA GLY A 2 -0.33 -1.07 -26.61
C GLY A 2 -1.64 -0.73 -25.85
N LYS A 3 -2.00 -1.38 -24.74
CA LYS A 3 -3.13 -0.93 -23.89
C LYS A 3 -2.84 -0.73 -22.39
N TYR A 4 -1.64 -1.08 -21.91
CA TYR A 4 -1.33 -1.10 -20.46
C TYR A 4 -0.43 0.05 -19.99
N PHE A 5 0.03 0.94 -20.89
CA PHE A 5 1.04 1.96 -20.55
C PHE A 5 0.49 3.37 -20.33
N VAL A 6 -0.83 3.56 -20.43
CA VAL A 6 -1.46 4.72 -19.82
C VAL A 6 -1.77 4.29 -18.39
N ILE A 7 -0.79 4.43 -17.50
CA ILE A 7 -1.06 4.51 -16.05
C ILE A 7 -2.30 5.40 -15.95
N ARG A 8 -3.40 4.89 -15.38
CA ARG A 8 -4.69 5.60 -15.33
C ARG A 8 -4.47 6.93 -14.59
N THR A 9 -4.06 7.96 -15.29
CA THR A 9 -3.79 9.32 -14.77
C THR A 9 -5.06 9.94 -14.18
N ARG A 10 -6.23 9.36 -14.47
CA ARG A 10 -7.49 9.67 -13.82
C ARG A 10 -7.53 9.30 -12.33
N ILE A 11 -6.84 8.23 -11.89
CA ILE A 11 -6.79 7.82 -10.48
C ILE A 11 -6.06 8.86 -9.63
N LEU A 12 -4.98 9.43 -10.17
CA LEU A 12 -4.13 10.38 -9.45
C LEU A 12 -4.69 11.82 -9.45
N LEU A 13 -5.54 12.18 -10.42
CA LEU A 13 -5.91 13.59 -10.64
C LEU A 13 -7.40 13.90 -10.45
N ASN A 14 -8.31 12.93 -10.56
CA ASN A 14 -9.75 13.22 -10.65
C ASN A 14 -10.64 12.54 -9.60
N GLY A 15 -10.09 11.82 -8.62
CA GLY A 15 -10.84 11.25 -7.48
C GLY A 15 -11.98 10.27 -7.82
N ARG A 16 -12.18 9.95 -9.10
CA ARG A 16 -13.34 9.21 -9.61
C ARG A 16 -13.10 7.72 -9.80
N ASP A 17 -11.85 7.33 -10.02
CA ASP A 17 -11.45 5.94 -10.19
C ASP A 17 -10.34 5.72 -9.16
N GLY A 18 -10.41 4.72 -8.26
CA GLY A 18 -9.26 4.48 -7.39
C GLY A 18 -9.48 3.63 -6.15
N LEU A 19 -8.35 3.27 -5.55
CA LEU A 19 -8.24 2.45 -4.35
C LEU A 19 -8.77 3.14 -3.06
N LEU A 20 -9.10 4.43 -3.09
CA LEU A 20 -9.67 5.14 -1.93
C LEU A 20 -11.11 4.67 -1.60
N PRO A 21 -12.05 4.66 -2.56
CA PRO A 21 -13.34 3.96 -2.43
C PRO A 21 -13.23 2.55 -1.88
N LEU A 22 -12.24 1.78 -2.34
CA LEU A 22 -12.00 0.41 -1.93
C LEU A 22 -11.69 0.32 -0.44
N CYS A 23 -10.72 1.10 0.04
CA CYS A 23 -10.38 1.09 1.45
C CYS A 23 -11.54 1.57 2.34
N GLN A 24 -12.36 2.52 1.87
CA GLN A 24 -13.59 2.91 2.57
C GLN A 24 -14.65 1.80 2.59
N ALA A 25 -14.85 1.09 1.48
CA ALA A 25 -15.77 -0.04 1.39
C ALA A 25 -15.37 -1.18 2.33
N LEU A 26 -14.06 -1.37 2.54
CA LEU A 26 -13.52 -2.29 3.54
C LEU A 26 -13.63 -1.77 4.99
N GLY A 27 -13.99 -0.51 5.18
CA GLY A 27 -14.13 0.12 6.50
C GLY A 27 -12.81 0.59 7.10
N ALA A 28 -11.77 0.80 6.30
CA ALA A 28 -10.51 1.39 6.75
C ALA A 28 -10.73 2.84 7.20
N LYS A 29 -10.07 3.22 8.29
CA LYS A 29 -10.21 4.52 8.94
C LYS A 29 -8.92 5.31 8.86
N ARG A 30 -9.02 6.63 9.11
CA ARG A 30 -7.83 7.47 9.29
C ARG A 30 -6.95 6.91 10.39
N GLY A 31 -5.65 6.89 10.14
CA GLY A 31 -4.64 6.33 11.03
C GLY A 31 -4.48 4.82 10.98
N ASP A 32 -5.35 4.08 10.29
CA ASP A 32 -5.15 2.63 10.06
C ASP A 32 -3.86 2.40 9.26
N ARG A 33 -3.13 1.32 9.59
CA ARG A 33 -1.96 0.89 8.82
C ARG A 33 -2.43 -0.15 7.81
N ILE A 34 -2.17 0.12 6.54
CA ILE A 34 -2.53 -0.77 5.44
C ILE A 34 -1.25 -1.26 4.81
N ALA A 35 -1.00 -2.56 4.94
CA ALA A 35 0.20 -3.18 4.43
C ALA A 35 0.09 -3.51 2.94
N THR A 36 1.22 -3.47 2.24
CA THR A 36 1.37 -3.97 0.87
C THR A 36 2.50 -5.00 0.83
N PHE A 37 2.21 -6.17 0.27
CA PHE A 37 3.17 -7.25 -0.02
C PHE A 37 3.12 -7.55 -1.51
N ASP A 38 3.81 -6.70 -2.28
CA ASP A 38 3.64 -6.59 -3.73
C ASP A 38 4.96 -6.30 -4.46
N TRP A 39 4.96 -6.49 -5.76
CA TRP A 39 5.97 -6.07 -6.71
C TRP A 39 5.77 -4.61 -7.13
N ASN A 40 6.78 -4.04 -7.79
CA ASN A 40 6.67 -2.70 -8.37
C ASN A 40 5.80 -2.76 -9.63
N ASP A 41 4.50 -2.57 -9.47
CA ASP A 41 3.54 -2.46 -10.55
C ASP A 41 2.59 -1.26 -10.39
N HIS A 42 1.60 -1.18 -11.28
CA HIS A 42 0.65 -0.08 -11.29
C HIS A 42 -0.32 -0.11 -10.10
N ARG A 43 -0.75 -1.27 -9.62
CA ARG A 43 -1.65 -1.42 -8.47
C ARG A 43 -0.92 -1.04 -7.19
N HIS A 44 0.36 -1.42 -7.09
CA HIS A 44 1.20 -0.97 -5.98
C HIS A 44 1.36 0.54 -6.00
N LEU A 45 1.64 1.13 -7.16
CA LEU A 45 1.72 2.59 -7.31
C LEU A 45 0.40 3.29 -6.95
N GLU A 46 -0.75 2.74 -7.33
CA GLU A 46 -2.06 3.25 -6.93
C GLU A 46 -2.22 3.23 -5.39
N ALA A 47 -1.74 2.18 -4.71
CA ALA A 47 -1.72 2.09 -3.25
C ALA A 47 -0.85 3.15 -2.58
N TYR A 48 0.28 3.52 -3.20
CA TYR A 48 1.15 4.58 -2.69
C TYR A 48 0.45 5.94 -2.58
N PHE A 49 -0.53 6.22 -3.42
CA PHE A 49 -1.30 7.45 -3.35
C PHE A 49 -2.59 7.28 -2.56
N ALA A 50 -3.31 6.20 -2.79
CA ALA A 50 -4.65 6.02 -2.23
C ALA A 50 -4.67 5.95 -0.70
N ILE A 51 -3.79 5.12 -0.13
CA ILE A 51 -3.77 4.87 1.31
C ILE A 51 -3.41 6.16 2.08
N PRO A 52 -2.35 6.92 1.71
CA PRO A 52 -2.09 8.20 2.38
C PRO A 52 -3.17 9.24 2.12
N CYS A 53 -3.70 9.35 0.90
CA CYS A 53 -4.69 10.38 0.55
C CYS A 53 -6.04 10.21 1.27
N MET A 54 -6.35 9.03 1.79
CA MET A 54 -7.49 8.81 2.69
C MET A 54 -7.17 9.02 4.18
N GLY A 55 -5.91 9.36 4.50
CA GLY A 55 -5.42 9.57 5.86
C GLY A 55 -5.03 8.29 6.61
N ALA A 56 -4.88 7.17 5.90
CA ALA A 56 -4.30 5.93 6.43
C ALA A 56 -2.77 5.92 6.19
N VAL A 57 -2.08 4.96 6.81
CA VAL A 57 -0.63 4.82 6.73
C VAL A 57 -0.27 3.66 5.82
N LEU A 58 0.43 3.94 4.72
CA LEU A 58 0.95 2.91 3.83
C LEU A 58 2.13 2.18 4.49
N HIS A 59 1.99 0.89 4.74
CA HIS A 59 3.09 0.05 5.23
C HIS A 59 3.64 -0.85 4.13
N THR A 60 4.81 -0.52 3.59
CA THR A 60 5.44 -1.34 2.55
C THR A 60 6.26 -2.46 3.16
N VAL A 61 5.80 -3.71 2.99
CA VAL A 61 6.45 -4.89 3.54
C VAL A 61 7.45 -5.45 2.54
N ASN A 62 8.70 -5.65 2.98
CA ASN A 62 9.73 -6.23 2.13
C ASN A 62 9.47 -7.72 1.89
N ILE A 63 9.14 -8.06 0.64
CA ILE A 63 8.80 -9.41 0.17
C ILE A 63 9.92 -10.44 0.32
N ARG A 64 11.16 -9.99 0.61
CA ARG A 64 12.35 -10.85 0.78
C ARG A 64 12.62 -11.21 2.24
N LEU A 65 11.82 -10.71 3.19
CA LEU A 65 12.01 -11.04 4.59
C LEU A 65 11.64 -12.49 4.90
N LEU A 66 12.28 -13.03 5.93
CA LEU A 66 11.89 -14.32 6.50
C LEU A 66 10.47 -14.23 7.05
N ASN A 67 9.73 -15.33 6.98
CA ASN A 67 8.35 -15.43 7.46
C ASN A 67 8.16 -14.92 8.89
N GLU A 68 9.10 -15.18 9.79
CA GLU A 68 9.06 -14.71 11.18
C GLU A 68 9.13 -13.18 11.29
N HIS A 69 9.95 -12.54 10.45
CA HIS A 69 10.04 -11.08 10.40
C HIS A 69 8.79 -10.48 9.76
N ILE A 70 8.21 -11.11 8.74
CA ILE A 70 6.95 -10.67 8.13
C ILE A 70 5.83 -10.70 9.19
N VAL A 71 5.71 -11.81 9.93
CA VAL A 71 4.74 -11.93 11.04
C VAL A 71 4.98 -10.86 12.09
N TYR A 72 6.23 -10.65 12.49
CA TYR A 72 6.57 -9.65 13.50
C TYR A 72 6.14 -8.25 13.05
N ILE A 73 6.55 -7.80 11.86
CA ILE A 73 6.31 -6.41 11.43
C ILE A 73 4.84 -6.15 11.14
N LEU A 74 4.10 -7.12 10.59
CA LEU A 74 2.67 -6.96 10.31
C LEU A 74 1.87 -6.77 11.60
N ASN A 75 2.19 -7.57 12.62
CA ASN A 75 1.52 -7.48 13.92
C ASN A 75 2.01 -6.27 14.73
N HIS A 76 3.32 -5.97 14.72
CA HIS A 76 3.90 -4.84 15.45
C HIS A 76 3.46 -3.48 14.87
N ALA A 77 3.22 -3.39 13.56
CA ALA A 77 2.61 -2.22 12.94
C ALA A 77 1.08 -2.16 13.15
N GLU A 78 0.49 -3.24 13.66
CA GLU A 78 -0.95 -3.43 13.76
C GLU A 78 -1.66 -3.21 12.43
N ASP A 79 -1.14 -3.78 11.34
CA ASP A 79 -1.75 -3.64 10.02
C ASP A 79 -3.18 -4.20 10.03
N THR A 80 -4.14 -3.39 9.57
CA THR A 80 -5.56 -3.75 9.55
C THR A 80 -5.96 -4.45 8.26
N PHE A 81 -5.32 -4.12 7.15
CA PHE A 81 -5.55 -4.73 5.84
C PHE A 81 -4.23 -5.02 5.17
N LEU A 82 -4.19 -6.08 4.36
CA LEU A 82 -3.01 -6.46 3.60
C LEU A 82 -3.36 -6.60 2.11
N LEU A 83 -2.81 -5.73 1.29
CA LEU A 83 -2.80 -5.86 -0.15
C LEU A 83 -1.67 -6.82 -0.53
N VAL A 84 -1.94 -7.84 -1.33
CA VAL A 84 -0.97 -8.88 -1.70
C VAL A 84 -1.07 -9.24 -3.17
N ASP A 85 0.09 -9.32 -3.84
CA ASP A 85 0.14 -9.86 -5.21
C ASP A 85 -0.23 -11.35 -5.22
N GLU A 86 -0.93 -11.78 -6.27
CA GLU A 86 -1.34 -13.18 -6.41
C GLU A 86 -0.17 -14.17 -6.38
N THR A 87 0.99 -13.80 -6.91
CA THR A 87 2.16 -14.69 -6.95
C THR A 87 2.82 -14.85 -5.58
N LEU A 88 2.54 -13.92 -4.67
CA LEU A 88 3.10 -13.86 -3.31
C LEU A 88 2.15 -14.41 -2.24
N LEU A 89 0.89 -14.69 -2.60
CA LEU A 89 -0.11 -15.28 -1.73
C LEU A 89 0.36 -16.50 -0.94
N PRO A 90 1.07 -17.49 -1.52
CA PRO A 90 1.51 -18.67 -0.77
C PRO A 90 2.44 -18.34 0.41
N VAL A 91 3.11 -17.19 0.40
CA VAL A 91 3.91 -16.73 1.55
C VAL A 91 3.00 -16.31 2.69
N ILE A 92 1.98 -15.51 2.40
CA ILE A 92 1.02 -15.01 3.38
C ILE A 92 0.15 -16.14 3.93
N GLU A 93 -0.28 -17.08 3.10
CA GLU A 93 -1.07 -18.25 3.53
C GLU A 93 -0.34 -19.08 4.60
N ARG A 94 0.96 -19.33 4.40
CA ARG A 94 1.79 -20.08 5.35
C ARG A 94 1.91 -19.42 6.72
N ILE A 95 1.73 -18.11 6.81
CA ILE A 95 1.86 -17.35 8.06
C ILE A 95 0.53 -16.81 8.59
N SER A 96 -0.56 -16.99 7.85
CA SER A 96 -1.89 -16.41 8.11
C SER A 96 -2.40 -16.63 9.54
N SER A 97 -2.23 -17.84 10.07
CA SER A 97 -2.60 -18.20 11.45
C SER A 97 -1.89 -17.38 12.54
N LYS A 98 -0.80 -16.68 12.20
CA LYS A 98 -0.01 -15.84 13.11
C LYS A 98 -0.30 -14.35 12.92
N LEU A 99 -1.08 -13.95 11.91
CA LEU A 99 -1.44 -12.57 11.64
C LEU A 99 -2.72 -12.23 12.42
N HIS A 100 -2.60 -11.59 13.57
CA HIS A 100 -3.73 -11.35 14.49
C HIS A 100 -4.35 -9.97 14.34
N THR A 101 -3.67 -9.04 13.68
CA THR A 101 -4.14 -7.66 13.48
C THR A 101 -4.83 -7.46 12.13
N VAL A 102 -4.46 -8.25 11.12
CA VAL A 102 -4.99 -8.16 9.75
C VAL A 102 -6.43 -8.68 9.72
N LYS A 103 -7.36 -7.80 9.35
CA LYS A 103 -8.81 -8.07 9.30
C LYS A 103 -9.30 -8.49 7.92
N GLY A 104 -8.49 -8.30 6.88
CA GLY A 104 -8.84 -8.69 5.51
C GLY A 104 -7.67 -8.62 4.56
N PHE A 105 -7.73 -9.46 3.53
CA PHE A 105 -6.70 -9.60 2.51
C PHE A 105 -7.25 -9.16 1.16
N ILE A 106 -6.52 -8.30 0.45
CA ILE A 106 -6.90 -7.75 -0.85
C ILE A 106 -5.93 -8.30 -1.87
N VAL A 107 -6.40 -9.21 -2.70
CA VAL A 107 -5.57 -9.83 -3.74
C VAL A 107 -5.55 -8.94 -4.96
N MET A 108 -4.34 -8.56 -5.33
CA MET A 108 -4.05 -7.78 -6.51
C MET A 108 -3.72 -8.73 -7.66
N THR A 109 -4.75 -9.10 -8.40
CA THR A 109 -4.71 -10.06 -9.52
C THR A 109 -5.35 -9.45 -10.75
N ASN A 110 -4.87 -9.85 -11.93
CA ASN A 110 -5.51 -9.51 -13.20
C ASN A 110 -6.59 -10.53 -13.60
N GLN A 111 -6.80 -11.58 -12.79
CA GLN A 111 -7.79 -12.62 -13.06
C GLN A 111 -9.20 -12.12 -12.71
N GLU A 112 -10.19 -12.49 -13.53
CA GLU A 112 -11.59 -12.14 -13.27
C GLU A 112 -12.12 -12.77 -11.96
N SER A 113 -11.59 -13.93 -11.60
CA SER A 113 -11.87 -14.64 -10.36
C SER A 113 -10.69 -14.60 -9.41
N LEU A 114 -10.98 -14.52 -8.11
CA LEU A 114 -9.95 -14.69 -7.10
C LEU A 114 -9.29 -16.08 -7.23
N PRO A 115 -7.95 -16.16 -7.11
CA PRO A 115 -7.28 -17.44 -6.96
C PRO A 115 -7.80 -18.15 -5.71
N ALA A 116 -7.72 -19.48 -5.70
CA ALA A 116 -8.03 -20.26 -4.50
C ALA A 116 -7.11 -19.81 -3.36
N ALA A 117 -7.70 -19.25 -2.31
CA ALA A 117 -6.99 -18.74 -1.15
C ALA A 117 -7.59 -19.34 0.13
N SER A 118 -6.72 -19.79 1.02
CA SER A 118 -7.05 -20.26 2.38
C SER A 118 -7.30 -19.11 3.36
N LEU A 119 -6.92 -17.88 2.97
CA LEU A 119 -7.13 -16.64 3.73
C LEU A 119 -8.62 -16.30 3.84
N GLN A 120 -9.02 -15.65 4.94
CA GLN A 120 -10.39 -15.17 5.14
C GLN A 120 -10.39 -13.90 6.03
N PRO A 121 -11.19 -12.87 5.72
CA PRO A 121 -11.88 -12.64 4.45
C PRO A 121 -10.91 -12.20 3.33
N VAL A 122 -11.22 -12.56 2.08
CA VAL A 122 -10.42 -12.22 0.89
C VAL A 122 -11.27 -11.42 -0.10
N TYR A 123 -10.67 -10.39 -0.66
CA TYR A 123 -11.29 -9.51 -1.64
C TYR A 123 -10.44 -9.38 -2.89
N SER A 124 -11.08 -9.16 -4.04
CA SER A 124 -10.39 -8.85 -5.30
C SER A 124 -10.24 -7.35 -5.43
N TYR A 125 -9.01 -6.91 -5.68
CA TYR A 125 -8.69 -5.51 -5.97
C TYR A 125 -9.54 -4.96 -7.11
N GLU A 126 -9.51 -5.61 -8.29
CA GLU A 126 -10.22 -5.16 -9.49
C GLU A 126 -11.74 -5.13 -9.30
N ARG A 127 -12.32 -6.13 -8.60
CA ARG A 127 -13.77 -6.14 -8.35
C ARG A 127 -14.20 -5.03 -7.40
N LEU A 128 -13.36 -4.71 -6.41
CA LEU A 128 -13.63 -3.60 -5.50
C LEU A 128 -13.47 -2.24 -6.20
N LEU A 129 -12.63 -2.14 -7.23
CA LEU A 129 -12.51 -0.95 -8.08
C LEU A 129 -13.62 -0.81 -9.13
N ALA A 130 -14.25 -1.91 -9.53
CA ALA A 130 -15.30 -1.91 -10.54
C ALA A 130 -16.62 -1.23 -10.07
N ASP A 131 -16.72 -0.86 -8.79
CA ASP A 131 -17.84 -0.05 -8.29
C ASP A 131 -17.66 1.42 -8.68
N GLU A 132 -18.11 1.76 -9.89
CA GLU A 132 -18.00 3.08 -10.51
C GLU A 132 -18.84 4.18 -9.84
N ASN A 133 -19.68 3.86 -8.84
CA ASN A 133 -20.54 4.84 -8.17
C ASN A 133 -19.82 5.65 -7.08
N ALA A 134 -18.57 5.32 -6.75
CA ALA A 134 -17.84 5.94 -5.67
C ALA A 134 -17.00 7.13 -6.17
N ALA A 135 -17.65 8.26 -6.48
CA ALA A 135 -16.95 9.52 -6.58
C ALA A 135 -16.34 9.85 -5.19
N TYR A 136 -15.02 9.82 -5.08
CA TYR A 136 -14.32 10.16 -3.86
C TYR A 136 -13.73 11.56 -3.96
N GLU A 137 -14.12 12.43 -3.04
CA GLU A 137 -13.46 13.71 -2.86
C GLU A 137 -12.28 13.55 -1.93
N PHE A 138 -11.10 13.97 -2.39
CA PHE A 138 -9.90 13.96 -1.57
C PHE A 138 -10.12 14.71 -0.26
N SER A 139 -9.70 14.09 0.83
CA SER A 139 -9.75 14.69 2.15
C SER A 139 -8.86 15.94 2.21
N THR A 140 -9.45 17.10 2.41
CA THR A 140 -8.73 18.39 2.45
C THR A 140 -8.22 18.76 3.85
N ASP A 141 -8.55 17.96 4.86
CA ASP A 141 -8.32 18.18 6.29
C ASP A 141 -7.26 17.25 6.90
N ILE A 142 -6.46 16.56 6.06
CA ILE A 142 -5.31 15.78 6.54
C ILE A 142 -4.17 16.74 6.88
N HIS A 143 -3.76 16.79 8.15
CA HIS A 143 -2.65 17.63 8.57
C HIS A 143 -1.33 17.12 7.96
N GLU A 144 -0.47 18.03 7.50
CA GLU A 144 0.78 17.65 6.81
C GLU A 144 1.76 16.85 7.68
N SER A 145 1.66 16.95 9.01
CA SER A 145 2.47 16.18 9.95
C SER A 145 1.87 14.82 10.30
N ALA A 146 0.71 14.46 9.73
CA ALA A 146 0.10 13.16 9.94
C ALA A 146 0.99 12.05 9.31
N PRO A 147 1.07 10.87 9.93
CA PRO A 147 1.69 9.69 9.31
C PRO A 147 1.05 9.36 7.96
N ALA A 148 1.88 9.16 6.96
CA ALA A 148 1.47 8.86 5.58
C ALA A 148 1.98 7.49 5.13
N GLY A 149 3.20 7.14 5.52
CA GLY A 149 3.79 5.85 5.17
C GLY A 149 4.76 5.36 6.23
N MET A 150 5.08 4.09 6.17
CA MET A 150 6.05 3.47 7.05
C MET A 150 6.73 2.27 6.39
N CYS A 151 7.93 1.97 6.86
CA CYS A 151 8.66 0.77 6.49
C CYS A 151 9.45 0.25 7.68
N TYR A 152 9.88 -1.00 7.63
CA TYR A 152 10.78 -1.57 8.63
C TYR A 152 12.19 -1.72 8.07
N THR A 153 13.18 -1.36 8.88
CA THR A 153 14.59 -1.61 8.60
C THR A 153 15.08 -2.79 9.42
N SER A 154 15.88 -3.65 8.79
CA SER A 154 16.53 -4.76 9.50
C SER A 154 17.58 -4.19 10.46
N ALA A 155 17.48 -4.55 11.73
CA ALA A 155 18.53 -4.24 12.69
C ALA A 155 19.68 -5.25 12.53
N THR A 156 20.91 -4.84 12.87
CA THR A 156 22.05 -5.77 12.98
C THR A 156 21.89 -6.74 14.16
N THR A 157 21.06 -6.35 15.14
CA THR A 157 20.70 -7.13 16.33
C THR A 157 19.24 -6.88 16.68
N GLY A 158 18.52 -7.94 17.06
CA GLY A 158 17.11 -7.86 17.46
C GLY A 158 16.13 -7.70 16.31
N ASN A 159 14.87 -7.40 16.66
CA ASN A 159 13.78 -7.32 15.70
C ASN A 159 13.88 -6.07 14.80
N PRO A 160 13.31 -6.11 13.58
CA PRO A 160 13.21 -4.95 12.69
C PRO A 160 12.56 -3.73 13.38
N LYS A 161 12.98 -2.52 12.98
CA LYS A 161 12.47 -1.26 13.54
C LYS A 161 11.64 -0.50 12.53
N GLY A 162 10.45 -0.05 12.95
CA GLY A 162 9.56 0.74 12.12
C GLY A 162 10.02 2.20 12.01
N VAL A 163 10.05 2.73 10.80
CA VAL A 163 10.28 4.15 10.48
C VAL A 163 8.98 4.68 9.90
N THR A 164 8.48 5.77 10.47
CA THR A 164 7.25 6.44 10.00
C THR A 164 7.61 7.74 9.30
N TYR A 165 6.95 7.97 8.17
CA TYR A 165 7.06 9.17 7.36
C TYR A 165 5.75 9.94 7.42
N THR A 166 5.85 11.26 7.47
CA THR A 166 4.71 12.18 7.39
C THR A 166 4.45 12.61 5.96
N HIS A 167 3.24 13.12 5.68
CA HIS A 167 2.93 13.74 4.38
C HIS A 167 3.96 14.81 4.01
N ARG A 168 4.30 15.70 4.96
CA ARG A 168 5.29 16.76 4.79
C ARG A 168 6.67 16.19 4.47
N SER A 169 7.14 15.16 5.18
CA SER A 169 8.46 14.59 4.92
C SER A 169 8.55 13.95 3.54
N ILE A 170 7.50 13.24 3.11
CA ILE A 170 7.46 12.63 1.78
C ILE A 170 7.48 13.72 0.72
N TYR A 171 6.60 14.73 0.84
CA TYR A 171 6.51 15.84 -0.10
C TYR A 171 7.83 16.61 -0.24
N LEU A 172 8.43 17.03 0.88
CA LEU A 172 9.69 17.78 0.86
C LEU A 172 10.84 16.94 0.30
N HIS A 173 10.90 15.64 0.63
CA HIS A 173 11.90 14.75 0.06
C HIS A 173 11.74 14.61 -1.45
N SER A 174 10.52 14.38 -1.95
CA SER A 174 10.23 14.32 -3.37
C SER A 174 10.55 15.62 -4.10
N LEU A 175 10.22 16.78 -3.50
CA LEU A 175 10.55 18.09 -4.05
C LEU A 175 12.08 18.24 -4.21
N CYS A 176 12.84 17.94 -3.15
CA CYS A 176 14.29 18.00 -3.19
C CYS A 176 14.89 17.07 -4.26
N LEU A 177 14.40 15.82 -4.37
CA LEU A 177 14.86 14.89 -5.40
C LEU A 177 14.53 15.34 -6.83
N GLY A 178 13.46 16.10 -7.01
CA GLY A 178 13.05 16.64 -8.31
C GLY A 178 13.81 17.89 -8.77
N LEU A 179 14.63 18.51 -7.91
CA LEU A 179 15.45 19.66 -8.27
C LEU A 179 16.68 19.22 -9.07
N THR A 180 17.03 20.01 -10.08
CA THR A 180 18.03 19.68 -11.12
C THR A 180 19.43 19.36 -10.56
N ASP A 181 19.84 20.01 -9.47
CA ASP A 181 21.22 19.95 -8.99
C ASP A 181 21.41 19.17 -7.68
N THR A 182 20.36 18.54 -7.15
CA THR A 182 20.42 17.87 -5.83
C THR A 182 21.45 16.73 -5.78
N PHE A 183 21.70 16.07 -6.91
CA PHE A 183 22.72 15.02 -7.03
C PHE A 183 23.98 15.46 -7.78
N GLY A 184 24.07 16.72 -8.22
CA GLY A 184 25.20 17.19 -9.02
C GLY A 184 25.40 16.42 -10.34
N LEU A 185 24.33 15.81 -10.88
CA LEU A 185 24.35 15.06 -12.15
C LEU A 185 24.28 16.01 -13.35
N TYR A 186 25.15 17.01 -13.41
CA TYR A 186 25.36 17.78 -14.63
C TYR A 186 26.54 17.17 -15.40
N ARG A 187 26.49 17.24 -16.74
CA ARG A 187 27.62 16.82 -17.57
C ARG A 187 28.79 17.77 -17.29
N ALA A 188 29.95 17.20 -16.96
CA ALA A 188 31.23 17.89 -17.06
C ALA A 188 31.52 18.33 -18.50
#